data_AF-A0A4Q5PP31-F1
#
_entry.id   AF-A0A4Q5PP31-F1
#
_cell.length_a   1.000
_cell.length_b   1.000
_cell.length_c   1.000
_cell.angle_alpha   90.00
_cell.angle_beta   90.00
_cell.angle_gamma   90.00
#
_symmetry.space_group_name_H-M   'P 1'
#
loop_
_entity.id
_entity.type
_entity.pdbx_description
1 polymer ?
#
loop_
_entity_poly.entity_id
_entity_poly.type
_entity_poly.pdbx_seq_one_letter_code
_entity_poly.pdbx_strand_id
1 'polypeptide(L)' 'MVRESEIRAGEVVVDAPKPNHAGLVYIGRIRTPWTSRLDTPRQGRRDGPVCRLEVFEPWVAGLK' A
#
# COMPACT_ATOMS: atom_id res chain seq x y z
N MET A 1 12.83 -11.52 -14.46
CA MET A 1 11.66 -11.58 -13.56
C MET A 1 12.16 -11.12 -12.21
N VAL A 2 11.66 -10.00 -11.70
CA VAL A 2 12.20 -9.37 -10.48
C VAL A 2 11.61 -10.13 -9.30
N ARG A 3 12.45 -10.80 -8.51
CA ARG A 3 12.03 -11.41 -7.24
C ARG A 3 11.60 -10.31 -6.27
N GLU A 4 10.81 -10.65 -5.25
CA GLU A 4 10.05 -9.67 -4.44
C GLU A 4 10.87 -8.54 -3.77
N SER A 5 12.20 -8.61 -3.72
CA SER A 5 13.04 -7.57 -3.10
C SER A 5 14.42 -7.38 -3.73
N GLU A 6 14.61 -7.83 -4.99
CA GLU A 6 15.91 -7.68 -5.66
C GLU A 6 16.04 -6.31 -6.36
N ILE A 7 17.19 -5.68 -6.17
CA ILE A 7 17.61 -4.46 -6.88
C ILE A 7 18.04 -4.85 -8.30
N ARG A 8 17.58 -4.12 -9.31
CA ARG A 8 17.89 -4.40 -10.72
C ARG A 8 19.24 -3.83 -11.13
N ALA A 9 19.78 -4.32 -12.24
CA ALA A 9 20.93 -3.70 -12.88
C ALA A 9 20.63 -2.21 -13.19
N GLY A 10 21.46 -1.31 -12.67
CA GLY A 10 21.31 0.14 -12.83
C GLY A 10 20.50 0.84 -11.74
N GLU A 11 19.86 0.12 -10.81
CA GLU A 11 19.25 0.72 -9.62
C GLU A 11 20.29 0.93 -8.51
N VAL A 12 20.12 1.98 -7.70
CA VAL A 12 21.02 2.35 -6.60
C VAL A 12 20.20 2.55 -5.33
N VAL A 13 20.63 1.92 -4.23
CA VAL A 13 20.06 2.13 -2.90
C VAL A 13 20.82 3.24 -2.19
N VAL A 14 20.08 4.11 -1.51
CA VAL A 14 20.63 5.21 -0.69
C VAL A 14 20.23 5.00 0.77
N ASP A 15 21.11 5.39 1.68
CA ASP A 15 20.79 5.46 3.11
C ASP A 15 20.03 6.76 3.39
N ALA A 16 18.70 6.68 3.37
CA ALA A 16 17.84 7.84 3.54
C ALA A 16 17.86 8.32 5.01
N PRO A 17 17.93 9.64 5.27
CA PRO A 17 17.84 10.16 6.63
C PRO A 17 16.48 9.83 7.25
N LYS A 18 16.45 9.72 8.59
CA LYS A 18 15.21 9.44 9.32
C LYS A 18 14.14 10.50 9.02
N PRO A 19 12.88 10.13 8.75
CA PRO A 19 11.79 11.09 8.55
C PRO A 19 11.57 11.95 9.81
N ASN A 20 11.57 13.27 9.66
CA ASN A 20 11.47 14.22 10.79
C ASN A 20 10.47 15.38 10.59
N HIS A 21 9.82 15.50 9.43
CA HIS A 21 8.95 16.65 9.12
C HIS A 21 7.45 16.39 9.35
N ALA A 22 7.00 15.14 9.26
CA ALA A 22 5.59 14.77 9.43
C ALA A 22 5.47 13.30 9.86
N GLY A 23 4.37 12.99 10.56
CA GLY A 23 3.97 11.63 10.91
C GLY A 23 2.68 11.23 10.19
N LEU A 24 2.56 9.94 9.87
CA LEU A 24 1.33 9.35 9.34
C LEU A 24 0.70 8.45 10.39
N VAL A 25 -0.63 8.47 10.44
CA VAL A 25 -1.42 7.52 11.24
C VAL A 25 -2.22 6.65 10.28
N TYR A 26 -2.16 5.34 10.47
CA TYR A 26 -3.03 4.41 9.74
C TYR A 26 -4.42 4.44 10.34
N ILE A 27 -5.36 5.05 9.62
CA ILE A 27 -6.76 5.22 10.03
C ILE A 27 -7.64 4.00 9.75
N GLY A 28 -7.05 2.90 9.26
CA GLY A 28 -7.80 1.76 8.76
C GLY A 28 -6.93 0.72 8.06
N ARG A 29 -7.61 -0.22 7.40
CA ARG A 29 -7.00 -1.33 6.65
C ARG A 29 -7.77 -1.62 5.36
N ILE A 30 -7.04 -1.94 4.30
CA ILE A 30 -7.61 -2.38 3.03
C ILE A 30 -7.54 -3.91 2.97
N ARG A 31 -8.67 -4.56 2.71
CA ARG A 31 -8.78 -6.00 2.46
C ARG A 31 -8.98 -6.22 0.97
N THR A 32 -8.07 -6.96 0.35
CA THR A 32 -8.09 -7.30 -1.08
C THR A 32 -8.00 -8.82 -1.25
N PRO A 33 -8.30 -9.37 -2.44
CA PRO A 33 -8.11 -10.79 -2.70
C PRO A 33 -6.64 -11.18 -3.01
N TRP A 34 -5.74 -10.20 -3.14
CA TRP A 34 -4.36 -10.46 -3.52
C TRP A 34 -3.49 -10.66 -2.28
N THR A 35 -2.84 -11.82 -2.19
CA THR A 35 -1.96 -12.18 -1.07
C THR A 35 -0.49 -11.95 -1.37
N SER A 36 -0.14 -11.58 -2.61
CA SER A 36 1.23 -11.22 -3.01
C SER A 36 1.27 -9.98 -3.90
N ARG A 37 2.45 -9.36 -3.98
CA ARG A 37 2.69 -8.22 -4.87
C ARG A 37 2.68 -8.62 -6.35
N LEU A 38 2.99 -9.87 -6.66
CA LEU A 38 2.99 -10.40 -8.04
C LEU A 38 1.57 -10.63 -8.56
N ASP A 39 0.62 -10.94 -7.68
CA ASP A 39 -0.80 -11.14 -8.04
C ASP A 39 -1.57 -9.83 -8.15
N THR A 40 -1.05 -8.75 -7.55
CA THR A 40 -1.73 -7.46 -7.47
C THR A 40 -1.70 -6.76 -8.84
N PRO A 41 -2.84 -6.24 -9.36
CA PRO A 41 -2.88 -5.59 -10.66
C PRO A 41 -2.05 -4.30 -10.65
N ARG A 42 -1.45 -3.96 -11.80
CA ARG A 42 -0.68 -2.71 -11.94
C ARG A 42 -1.51 -1.46 -11.65
N GLN A 43 -2.81 -1.50 -12.00
CA GLN A 43 -3.78 -0.44 -11.81
C GLN A 43 -5.15 -1.05 -11.49
N GLY A 44 -5.91 -0.43 -10.60
CA GLY A 44 -7.29 -0.86 -10.30
C GLY A 44 -8.20 -0.73 -11.52
N ARG A 45 -9.25 -1.56 -11.58
CA ARG A 45 -10.28 -1.48 -12.62
C ARG A 45 -11.68 -1.42 -12.01
N ARG A 46 -12.60 -0.74 -12.70
CA ARG A 46 -14.01 -0.61 -12.26
C ARG A 46 -14.76 -1.96 -12.29
N ASP A 47 -14.32 -2.86 -13.16
CA ASP A 47 -14.81 -4.24 -13.29
C ASP A 47 -13.97 -5.25 -12.49
N GLY A 48 -13.13 -4.77 -11.56
CA GLY A 48 -12.29 -5.60 -10.72
C GLY A 48 -13.05 -6.29 -9.58
N PRO A 49 -12.37 -7.16 -8.81
CA PRO A 49 -12.96 -7.81 -7.65
C PRO A 49 -13.31 -6.80 -6.55
N VAL A 50 -14.34 -7.11 -5.77
CA VAL A 50 -14.74 -6.29 -4.62
C VAL A 50 -13.63 -6.32 -3.56
N CYS A 51 -13.23 -5.14 -3.10
CA CYS A 51 -12.34 -4.94 -1.95
C CYS A 51 -13.14 -4.33 -0.78
N ARG A 52 -12.58 -4.38 0.43
CA ARG A 52 -13.19 -3.77 1.62
C ARG A 52 -12.23 -2.80 2.29
N LEU A 53 -12.70 -1.57 2.50
CA LEU A 53 -12.03 -0.55 3.30
C LEU A 53 -12.57 -0.61 4.73
N GLU A 54 -11.71 -0.95 5.69
CA GLU A 54 -12.01 -1.01 7.13
C GLU A 54 -11.47 0.26 7.78
N VAL A 55 -12.34 1.22 8.08
CA VAL A 55 -11.95 2.47 8.78
C VAL A 55 -12.06 2.24 10.28
N PHE A 56 -11.03 2.63 11.02
CA PHE A 56 -10.96 2.46 12.48
C PHE A 56 -11.55 3.66 13.21
N GLU A 57 -11.98 3.46 14.46
CA GLU A 57 -12.23 4.56 15.38
C GLU A 57 -10.92 5.30 15.71
N PRO A 58 -10.93 6.64 15.89
CA PRO A 58 -12.10 7.54 15.90
C PRO A 58 -12.49 8.09 14.52
N TRP A 59 -11.84 7.64 13.44
CA TRP A 59 -11.96 8.26 12.12
C TRP A 59 -13.26 7.93 11.38
N VAL A 60 -14.08 7.00 11.88
CA VAL A 60 -15.39 6.68 11.32
C VAL A 60 -16.28 7.93 11.21
N ALA A 61 -16.15 8.88 12.13
CA ALA A 61 -16.88 10.15 12.10
C ALA A 61 -16.61 10.99 10.83
N GLY A 62 -15.49 10.78 10.14
CA GLY A 62 -15.13 11.47 8.90
C GLY A 62 -15.82 10.95 7.63
N LEU A 63 -16.70 9.95 7.73
CA LEU A 63 -17.40 9.36 6.59
C LEU A 63 -18.80 9.97 6.31
N LYS A 64 -19.22 10.95 7.11
CA LYS A 64 -20.53 11.60 6.98
C LYS A 64 -20.54 12.65 5.88
#